data_AF-A0A8D8EZW8-F1
#
_entry.id   AF-A0A8D8EZW8-F1
#
_cell.length_a   1.000
_cell.length_b   1.000
_cell.length_c   1.000
_cell.angle_alpha   90.00
_cell.angle_beta   90.00
_cell.angle_gamma   90.00
#
_symmetry.space_group_name_H-M   'P 1'
#
loop_
_entity.id
_entity.type
_entity.pdbx_description
1 polymer ?
#
loop_
_entity_poly.entity_id
_entity_poly.type
_entity_poly.pdbx_seq_one_letter_code
_entity_poly.pdbx_strand_id
1 'polypeptide(L)'
;MRDHIDQFVPKVRKRVTYHLPWQTPELRNLKTQKRAAFKVSSRCGTLSLRDYYLSINSRYQRLSRSCMASYQRRKQRELKSNPKKFWKFVDENRKESGLPSSLHLADEEAESTERTCNRRRGPICCRQRSSLRPLSCFDRN
;
A
#
# COMPACT_ATOMS: atom_id res chain seq x y z
N MET A 1 -11.05 -22.93 35.40
CA MET A 1 -9.96 -22.51 36.32
C MET A 1 -9.02 -21.45 35.74
N ARG A 2 -8.94 -21.25 34.41
CA ARG A 2 -8.12 -20.17 33.82
C ARG A 2 -8.79 -18.79 33.85
N ASP A 3 -10.11 -18.74 34.03
CA ASP A 3 -10.91 -17.52 33.85
C ASP A 3 -10.74 -16.48 34.98
N HIS A 4 -10.35 -16.92 36.19
CA HIS A 4 -10.14 -15.99 37.31
C HIS A 4 -8.86 -15.15 37.18
N ILE A 5 -7.80 -15.70 36.57
CA ILE A 5 -6.53 -14.99 36.40
C ILE A 5 -6.72 -13.76 35.49
N ASP A 6 -7.54 -13.90 34.45
CA ASP A 6 -7.82 -12.82 33.50
C ASP A 6 -8.64 -11.65 34.08
N GLN A 7 -9.34 -11.87 35.19
CA GLN A 7 -10.20 -10.89 35.84
C GLN A 7 -9.45 -10.03 36.89
N PHE A 8 -8.44 -10.61 37.56
CA PHE A 8 -7.70 -9.95 38.64
C PHE A 8 -6.33 -9.41 38.23
N VAL A 9 -5.87 -9.68 37.00
CA VAL A 9 -4.61 -9.13 36.49
C VAL A 9 -4.88 -7.84 35.68
N PRO A 10 -4.33 -6.68 36.11
CA PRO A 10 -4.45 -5.44 35.35
C PRO A 10 -3.87 -5.58 33.93
N LYS A 11 -4.72 -5.42 32.92
CA LYS A 11 -4.32 -5.53 31.50
C LYS A 11 -3.78 -4.19 31.01
N VAL A 12 -2.45 -4.10 30.85
CA VAL A 12 -1.80 -2.92 30.27
C VAL A 12 -1.91 -2.97 28.75
N ARG A 13 -2.60 -1.97 28.16
CA ARG A 13 -2.64 -1.80 26.70
C ARG A 13 -1.32 -1.20 26.21
N LYS A 14 -0.45 -2.02 25.63
CA LYS A 14 0.75 -1.52 24.93
C LYS A 14 0.33 -0.93 23.58
N ARG A 15 0.59 0.37 23.39
CA ARG A 15 0.41 1.00 22.07
C ARG A 15 1.50 0.51 21.13
N VAL A 16 1.12 -0.27 20.12
CA VAL A 16 2.04 -0.64 19.03
C VAL A 16 2.10 0.54 18.06
N THR A 17 3.29 1.07 17.84
CA THR A 17 3.48 2.11 16.83
C THR A 17 3.88 1.46 15.52
N TYR A 18 3.02 1.56 14.51
CA TYR A 18 3.35 1.09 13.16
C TYR A 18 4.16 2.15 12.43
N HIS A 19 5.31 1.75 11.88
CA HIS A 19 6.17 2.61 11.09
C HIS A 19 6.21 2.10 9.65
N LEU A 20 6.24 3.04 8.71
CA LEU A 20 6.42 2.66 7.31
C LEU A 20 7.80 2.02 7.14
N PRO A 21 7.92 0.95 6.35
CA PRO A 21 9.15 0.17 6.24
C PRO A 21 10.34 0.92 5.61
N TRP A 22 10.09 2.10 5.06
CA TRP A 22 11.09 3.01 4.49
C TRP A 22 11.43 4.19 5.41
N GLN A 23 10.72 4.38 6.53
CA GLN A 23 10.98 5.47 7.46
C GLN A 23 12.13 5.15 8.41
N THR A 24 13.18 5.95 8.36
CA THR A 24 14.31 5.88 9.29
C THR A 24 13.98 6.57 10.62
N PRO A 25 14.68 6.24 11.72
CA PRO A 25 14.58 6.98 12.98
C PRO A 25 14.82 8.49 12.81
N GLU A 26 15.82 8.86 12.00
CA GLU A 26 16.12 10.26 11.69
C GLU A 26 14.94 10.96 11.01
N LEU A 27 14.33 10.33 10.00
CA LEU A 27 13.19 10.91 9.29
C LEU A 27 11.97 11.09 10.21
N ARG A 28 11.78 10.18 11.16
CA ARG A 28 10.75 10.29 12.20
C ARG A 28 11.04 11.47 13.14
N ASN A 29 12.28 11.62 13.58
CA ASN A 29 12.68 12.76 14.41
C ASN A 29 12.43 14.09 13.67
N LEU A 30 12.87 14.21 12.42
CA LEU A 30 12.62 15.40 11.60
C LEU A 30 11.12 15.67 11.37
N LYS A 31 10.29 14.63 11.23
CA LYS A 31 8.83 14.79 11.14
C LYS A 31 8.24 15.41 12.41
N THR A 32 8.73 14.99 13.57
CA THR A 32 8.33 15.54 14.87
C THR A 32 8.81 16.98 15.04
N GLN A 33 10.09 17.25 14.76
CA GLN A 33 10.67 18.60 14.82
C GLN A 33 9.95 19.56 13.88
N LYS A 34 9.68 19.14 12.63
CA LYS A 34 8.91 19.91 11.65
C LYS A 34 7.52 20.28 12.19
N ARG A 35 6.82 19.33 12.82
CA ARG A 35 5.50 19.57 13.42
C ARG A 35 5.58 20.56 14.58
N ALA A 36 6.59 20.44 15.44
CA ALA A 36 6.81 21.36 16.54
C ALA A 36 7.14 22.77 16.02
N ALA A 37 8.10 22.89 15.10
CA ALA A 37 8.49 24.15 14.48
C ALA A 37 7.31 24.84 13.78
N PHE A 38 6.49 24.09 13.04
CA PHE A 38 5.29 24.63 12.39
C PHE A 38 4.30 25.23 13.39
N LYS A 39 4.03 24.53 14.51
CA LYS A 39 3.12 25.01 15.56
C LYS A 39 3.62 26.29 16.21
N VAL A 40 4.93 26.42 16.38
CA VAL A 40 5.54 27.62 16.97
C VAL A 40 5.52 28.77 15.97
N SER A 41 5.96 28.52 14.72
CA SER A 41 5.96 29.55 13.67
C SER A 41 4.56 30.05 13.33
N SER A 42 3.55 29.19 13.37
CA SER A 42 2.16 29.56 13.09
C SER A 42 1.55 30.45 14.17
N ARG A 43 2.08 30.41 15.41
CA ARG A 43 1.56 31.18 16.54
C ARG A 43 2.23 32.54 16.68
N CYS A 44 3.54 32.60 16.49
CA CYS A 44 4.35 33.77 16.88
C CYS A 44 4.62 34.76 15.74
N GLY A 45 4.33 34.43 14.48
CA GLY A 45 4.46 35.35 13.33
C GLY A 45 5.89 35.86 13.02
N THR A 46 6.89 35.47 13.82
CA THR A 46 8.27 35.94 13.70
C THR A 46 8.99 35.33 12.49
N LEU A 47 9.72 36.15 11.74
CA LEU A 47 10.48 35.72 10.56
C LEU A 47 11.52 34.63 10.89
N SER A 48 12.27 34.79 11.98
CA SER A 48 13.28 33.79 12.40
C SER A 48 12.70 32.39 12.66
N LEU A 49 11.50 32.32 13.25
CA LEU A 49 10.79 31.06 13.49
C LEU A 49 10.28 30.42 12.19
N ARG A 50 9.86 31.26 11.24
CA ARG A 50 9.48 30.82 9.90
C ARG A 50 10.68 30.25 9.15
N ASP A 51 11.82 30.93 9.16
CA ASP A 51 13.05 30.47 8.51
C ASP A 51 13.55 29.16 9.13
N TYR A 52 13.48 29.06 10.47
CA TYR A 52 13.77 27.81 11.16
C TYR A 52 12.86 26.67 10.69
N TYR A 53 11.54 26.88 10.60
CA TYR A 53 10.62 25.88 10.06
C TYR A 53 10.96 25.49 8.62
N LEU A 54 11.26 26.47 7.74
CA LEU A 54 11.63 26.21 6.36
C LEU A 54 12.91 25.36 6.26
N SER A 55 13.90 25.63 7.09
CA SER A 55 15.15 24.85 7.16
C SER A 55 14.92 23.38 7.56
N ILE A 56 14.05 23.13 8.55
CA ILE A 56 13.68 21.78 8.98
C ILE A 56 12.84 21.08 7.91
N ASN A 57 11.92 21.80 7.27
CA ASN A 57 11.08 21.26 6.21
C ASN A 57 11.90 20.86 4.98
N SER A 58 12.89 21.65 4.57
CA SER A 58 13.78 21.32 3.45
C SER A 58 14.61 20.07 3.76
N ARG A 59 15.18 19.97 4.97
CA ARG A 59 15.90 18.78 5.44
C ARG A 59 15.01 17.54 5.44
N TYR A 60 13.79 17.65 5.95
CA TYR A 60 12.79 16.58 5.93
C TYR A 60 12.47 16.12 4.52
N GLN A 61 12.20 17.04 3.59
CA GLN A 61 11.87 16.70 2.20
C GLN A 61 13.02 15.97 1.51
N ARG A 62 14.25 16.46 1.66
CA ARG A 62 15.45 15.83 1.09
C ARG A 62 15.62 14.41 1.60
N LEU A 63 15.56 14.21 2.93
CA LEU A 63 15.72 12.89 3.52
C LEU A 63 14.56 11.95 3.14
N SER A 64 13.31 12.45 3.14
CA SER A 64 12.14 11.66 2.76
C SER A 64 12.26 11.12 1.34
N ARG A 65 12.67 11.96 0.39
CA ARG A 65 12.88 11.56 -1.01
C ARG A 65 13.97 10.52 -1.13
N SER A 66 15.10 10.73 -0.45
CA SER A 66 16.23 9.78 -0.45
C SER A 66 15.85 8.41 0.11
N CYS A 67 15.17 8.37 1.27
CA CYS A 67 14.73 7.13 1.90
C CYS A 67 13.72 6.38 1.03
N MET A 68 12.75 7.10 0.45
CA MET A 68 11.75 6.50 -0.44
C MET A 68 12.38 5.93 -1.72
N ALA A 69 13.26 6.69 -2.37
CA ALA A 69 13.97 6.23 -3.56
C ALA A 69 14.84 4.99 -3.26
N SER A 70 15.55 4.99 -2.13
CA SER A 70 16.36 3.85 -1.70
C SER A 70 15.50 2.60 -1.45
N TYR A 71 14.35 2.79 -0.79
CA TYR A 71 13.39 1.72 -0.57
C TYR A 71 12.83 1.16 -1.88
N GLN A 72 12.43 2.02 -2.81
CA GLN A 72 11.93 1.60 -4.12
C GLN A 72 12.98 0.78 -4.88
N ARG A 73 14.23 1.24 -4.95
CA ARG A 73 15.32 0.50 -5.60
C ARG A 73 15.58 -0.84 -4.93
N ARG A 74 15.53 -0.91 -3.59
CA ARG A 74 15.66 -2.17 -2.85
C ARG A 74 14.50 -3.12 -3.18
N LYS A 75 13.27 -2.61 -3.15
CA LYS A 75 12.07 -3.40 -3.46
C LYS A 75 12.07 -3.91 -4.89
N GLN A 76 12.39 -3.07 -5.87
CA GLN A 76 12.52 -3.49 -7.26
C GLN A 76 13.57 -4.59 -7.43
N ARG A 77 14.73 -4.47 -6.75
CA ARG A 77 15.75 -5.54 -6.77
C ARG A 77 15.25 -6.83 -6.14
N GLU A 78 14.58 -6.77 -4.99
CA GLU A 78 13.99 -7.95 -4.34
C GLU A 78 12.92 -8.63 -5.20
N LEU A 79 12.11 -7.84 -5.92
CA LEU A 79 11.08 -8.35 -6.82
C LEU A 79 11.70 -9.01 -8.06
N LYS A 80 12.77 -8.42 -8.62
CA LYS A 80 13.51 -8.99 -9.75
C LYS A 80 14.24 -10.28 -9.38
N SER A 81 14.81 -10.37 -8.17
CA SER A 81 15.63 -11.51 -7.77
C SER A 81 14.82 -12.70 -7.24
N ASN A 82 13.60 -12.47 -6.75
CA ASN A 82 12.78 -13.51 -6.14
C ASN A 82 11.37 -13.56 -6.74
N PRO A 83 11.07 -14.55 -7.60
CA PRO A 83 9.78 -14.66 -8.26
C PRO A 83 8.63 -14.93 -7.27
N LYS A 84 8.88 -15.60 -6.13
CA LYS A 84 7.84 -15.82 -5.11
C LYS A 84 7.41 -14.50 -4.47
N LYS A 85 8.38 -13.62 -4.17
CA LYS A 85 8.08 -12.27 -3.62
C LYS A 85 7.34 -11.41 -4.65
N PHE A 86 7.69 -11.54 -5.92
CA PHE A 86 6.98 -10.86 -7.00
C PHE A 86 5.52 -11.28 -7.07
N TRP A 87 5.23 -12.58 -7.15
CA TRP A 87 3.86 -13.06 -7.24
C TRP A 87 3.05 -12.71 -5.99
N LYS A 88 3.63 -12.83 -4.80
CA LYS A 88 2.99 -12.37 -3.56
C LYS A 88 2.63 -10.88 -3.60
N PHE A 89 3.54 -10.03 -4.07
CA PHE A 89 3.29 -8.60 -4.23
C PHE A 89 2.14 -8.35 -5.23
N VAL A 90 2.13 -9.03 -6.38
CA VAL A 90 1.04 -8.92 -7.37
C VAL A 90 -0.30 -9.36 -6.77
N ASP A 91 -0.33 -10.46 -6.03
CA ASP A 91 -1.54 -11.00 -5.42
C ASP A 91 -2.09 -10.10 -4.31
N GLU A 92 -1.21 -9.46 -3.53
CA GLU A 92 -1.61 -8.47 -2.52
C GLU A 92 -2.24 -7.23 -3.18
N ASN A 93 -1.65 -6.70 -4.25
CA ASN A 93 -2.17 -5.50 -4.94
C ASN A 93 -3.48 -5.79 -5.70
N ARG A 94 -3.65 -7.00 -6.24
CA ARG A 94 -4.89 -7.41 -6.93
C ARG A 94 -6.12 -7.47 -6.03
N LYS A 95 -5.94 -7.60 -4.71
CA LYS A 95 -7.04 -7.67 -3.73
C LYS A 95 -7.59 -6.29 -3.37
N GLU A 96 -6.77 -5.24 -3.50
CA GLU A 96 -7.10 -3.89 -3.03
C GLU A 96 -7.70 -3.01 -4.14
N SER A 97 -7.34 -3.25 -5.40
CA SER A 97 -7.96 -2.60 -6.56
C SER A 97 -8.78 -3.62 -7.34
N GLY A 98 -10.08 -3.35 -7.55
CA GLY A 98 -10.84 -4.02 -8.61
C GLY A 98 -9.99 -4.06 -9.88
N LEU A 99 -9.83 -5.25 -10.45
CA LEU A 99 -8.85 -5.54 -11.51
C LEU A 99 -8.87 -4.42 -12.56
N PRO A 100 -7.71 -3.82 -12.92
CA PRO A 100 -7.67 -2.95 -14.08
C PRO A 100 -8.09 -3.79 -15.29
N SER A 101 -9.08 -3.31 -16.04
CA SER A 101 -9.69 -4.02 -17.17
C SER A 101 -8.71 -4.31 -18.32
N SER A 102 -7.56 -3.64 -18.34
CA SER A 102 -6.49 -3.87 -19.31
C SER A 102 -5.11 -3.73 -18.67
N LEU A 103 -4.16 -4.58 -19.11
CA LEU A 103 -2.76 -4.58 -18.72
C LEU A 103 -1.94 -4.47 -20.00
N HIS A 104 -1.30 -3.33 -20.23
CA HIS A 104 -0.46 -3.13 -21.41
C HIS A 104 0.97 -3.56 -21.11
N LEU A 105 1.50 -4.51 -21.88
CA LEU A 105 2.90 -4.91 -21.85
C LEU A 105 3.52 -4.63 -23.22
N ALA A 106 4.41 -3.65 -23.26
CA ALA A 106 5.12 -3.19 -24.46
C ALA A 106 4.18 -2.71 -25.59
N ASP A 107 3.66 -3.59 -26.45
CA ASP A 107 2.96 -3.22 -27.70
C ASP A 107 1.79 -4.16 -28.08
N GLU A 108 1.28 -5.00 -27.18
CA GLU A 108 0.11 -5.85 -27.48
C GLU A 108 -1.09 -5.55 -26.58
N GLU A 109 -2.20 -5.15 -27.22
CA GLU A 109 -3.52 -5.00 -26.60
C GLU A 109 -4.22 -6.36 -26.56
N ALA A 110 -4.36 -6.94 -25.36
CA ALA A 110 -5.25 -8.08 -25.15
C ALA A 110 -6.66 -7.57 -24.80
N GLU A 111 -7.37 -7.02 -25.79
CA GLU A 111 -8.81 -6.76 -25.69
C GLU A 111 -9.57 -8.07 -25.92
N SER A 112 -9.71 -8.87 -24.87
CA SER A 112 -10.81 -9.82 -24.73
C SER A 112 -10.72 -10.50 -23.37
N THR A 113 -11.75 -10.29 -22.56
CA THR A 113 -11.95 -10.90 -21.24
C THR A 113 -12.02 -12.44 -21.28
N GLU A 114 -12.11 -13.06 -22.45
CA GLU A 114 -12.19 -14.52 -22.60
C GLU A 114 -10.82 -15.20 -22.79
N ARG A 115 -9.77 -14.48 -23.22
CA ARG A 115 -8.49 -15.11 -23.56
C ARG A 115 -7.45 -15.09 -22.44
N THR A 116 -7.67 -14.35 -21.37
CA THR A 116 -6.77 -14.31 -20.19
C THR A 116 -6.79 -15.61 -19.37
N CYS A 117 -7.80 -16.47 -19.58
CA CYS A 117 -7.96 -17.73 -18.84
C CYS A 117 -7.21 -18.93 -19.44
N ASN A 118 -6.82 -18.89 -20.72
CA ASN A 118 -6.30 -20.09 -21.41
C ASN A 118 -4.76 -20.26 -21.38
N ARG A 119 -4.02 -19.39 -20.68
CA ARG A 119 -2.57 -19.59 -20.44
C ARG A 119 -2.23 -20.01 -19.02
N ARG A 120 -3.23 -20.20 -18.15
CA ARG A 120 -3.06 -20.73 -16.79
C ARG A 120 -3.23 -22.25 -16.79
N ARG A 121 -2.22 -22.99 -17.26
CA ARG A 121 -2.14 -24.43 -16.94
C ARG A 121 -1.73 -24.59 -15.47
N GLY A 122 -2.73 -24.75 -14.62
CA GLY A 122 -2.63 -25.15 -13.23
C GLY A 122 -4.05 -25.19 -12.64
N PRO A 123 -4.53 -26.34 -12.14
CA PRO A 123 -5.93 -26.49 -11.75
C PRO A 123 -6.15 -25.83 -10.39
N ILE A 124 -6.69 -24.61 -10.39
CA ILE A 124 -7.39 -24.09 -9.22
C ILE A 124 -8.80 -23.81 -9.68
N CYS A 125 -9.69 -24.71 -9.25
CA CYS A 125 -11.09 -24.80 -9.61
C CYS A 125 -11.82 -23.46 -9.46
N CYS A 126 -12.23 -22.86 -10.58
CA CYS A 126 -13.36 -21.95 -10.58
C CYS A 126 -14.62 -22.81 -10.50
N ARG A 127 -15.22 -22.89 -9.32
CA ARG A 127 -16.51 -23.55 -9.10
C ARG A 127 -17.60 -22.69 -9.76
N GLN A 128 -17.95 -23.01 -11.00
CA GLN A 128 -19.12 -22.43 -11.67
C GLN A 128 -20.39 -22.97 -11.02
N ARG A 129 -21.23 -22.08 -10.50
CA ARG A 129 -22.63 -22.37 -10.22
C ARG A 129 -23.39 -22.07 -11.52
N SER A 130 -23.67 -23.11 -12.28
CA SER A 130 -24.54 -23.06 -13.46
C SER A 130 -25.91 -23.60 -13.05
N SER A 131 -26.95 -22.75 -13.07
CA SER A 131 -28.31 -23.23 -13.28
C SER A 131 -29.04 -22.24 -14.20
N LEU A 132 -28.95 -22.55 -15.49
CA LEU A 132 -30.03 -22.58 -16.47
C LEU A 132 -30.91 -21.31 -16.60
N ARG A 133 -30.73 -20.62 -17.74
CA ARG A 133 -31.81 -19.86 -18.40
C ARG A 133 -32.86 -20.84 -18.95
N PRO A 134 -34.04 -20.35 -19.33
CA PRO A 134 -34.44 -20.52 -20.72
C PRO A 134 -34.80 -19.20 -21.43
N LEU A 135 -34.72 -19.29 -22.76
CA LEU A 135 -34.84 -18.26 -23.79
C LEU A 135 -36.30 -18.00 -24.22
N SER A 136 -36.44 -17.05 -25.17
CA SER A 136 -37.58 -16.74 -26.07
C SER A 136 -38.40 -15.52 -25.61
N CYS A 137 -38.85 -14.55 -26.43
CA CYS A 137 -39.09 -14.38 -27.88
C CYS A 137 -39.07 -12.85 -28.18
N PHE A 138 -38.51 -12.38 -29.31
CA PHE A 138 -39.19 -11.93 -30.55
C PHE A 138 -39.83 -10.52 -30.53
N ASP A 139 -39.74 -9.86 -31.70
CA ASP A 139 -39.95 -8.47 -32.15
C ASP A 139 -41.05 -7.54 -31.58
N ARG A 140 -40.73 -6.23 -31.68
CA ARG A 140 -41.52 -5.02 -32.02
C ARG A 140 -42.88 -4.76 -31.35
N ASN A 141 -42.99 -3.59 -30.72
CA ASN A 141 -43.45 -2.35 -31.40
C ASN A 141 -42.87 -1.12 -30.71
#